data_AF-A0A6J2XHK2-F1
#
_entry.id   AF-A0A6J2XHK2-F1
#
_cell.length_a   1.000
_cell.length_b   1.000
_cell.length_c   1.000
_cell.angle_alpha   90.00
_cell.angle_beta   90.00
_cell.angle_gamma   90.00
#
_symmetry.space_group_name_H-M   'P 1'
#
loop_
_entity.id
_entity.type
_entity.pdbx_description
1 polymer ?
#
loop_
_entity_poly.entity_id
_entity_poly.type
_entity_poly.pdbx_seq_one_letter_code
_entity_poly.pdbx_strand_id
1 'polypeptide(L)'
;MSKRRFYELLQALRFDNDDRKDCLKTYNLAPIIFLFDDFVGRCTANYQVMEYVTIDEMLDAFRGRCMFRQYISNKPAKYGIKIYAMVDARTFYTSNLEIYAGKQADGPFNVIIKQRLLSSD
;
A
#
# COMPACT_ATOMS: atom_id res chain seq x y z
N MET A 1 -15.33 -23.59 8.54
CA MET A 1 -15.26 -23.59 7.06
C MET A 1 -14.50 -24.83 6.62
N SER A 2 -14.89 -25.51 5.54
CA SER A 2 -14.13 -26.68 5.05
C SER A 2 -12.82 -26.24 4.37
N LYS A 3 -11.79 -27.10 4.40
CA LYS A 3 -10.50 -26.86 3.72
C LYS A 3 -10.70 -26.51 2.25
N ARG A 4 -11.60 -27.24 1.56
CA ARG A 4 -11.93 -27.00 0.15
C ARG A 4 -12.52 -25.61 -0.05
N ARG A 5 -13.53 -25.23 0.73
CA ARG A 5 -14.18 -23.92 0.62
C ARG A 5 -13.21 -22.77 0.87
N PHE A 6 -12.27 -22.94 1.80
CA PHE A 6 -11.24 -21.94 2.08
C PHE A 6 -10.35 -21.66 0.86
N TYR A 7 -9.82 -22.70 0.20
CA TYR A 7 -8.97 -22.52 -0.98
C TYR A 7 -9.72 -21.99 -2.20
N GLU A 8 -11.01 -22.34 -2.36
CA GLU A 8 -11.87 -21.79 -3.42
C GLU A 8 -12.04 -20.28 -3.24
N LEU A 9 -12.33 -19.83 -2.01
CA LEU A 9 -12.45 -18.41 -1.69
C LEU A 9 -11.13 -17.66 -1.86
N LEU A 10 -10.02 -18.25 -1.37
CA LEU A 10 -8.70 -17.62 -1.44
C LEU A 10 -8.27 -17.33 -2.88
N GLN A 11 -8.59 -18.22 -3.83
CA GLN A 11 -8.25 -18.05 -5.26
C GLN A 11 -9.16 -17.04 -5.98
N ALA A 12 -10.42 -16.95 -5.54
CA ALA A 12 -11.43 -16.08 -6.16
C ALA A 12 -11.49 -14.67 -5.56
N LEU A 13 -10.75 -14.39 -4.49
CA LEU A 13 -10.76 -13.07 -3.83
C LEU A 13 -10.26 -11.97 -4.77
N ARG A 14 -11.04 -10.89 -4.91
CA ARG A 14 -10.75 -9.70 -5.72
C ARG A 14 -11.17 -8.45 -4.97
N PHE A 15 -10.49 -7.34 -5.23
CA PHE A 15 -10.73 -6.03 -4.58
C PHE A 15 -10.99 -4.92 -5.59
N ASP A 16 -11.32 -5.29 -6.82
CA ASP A 16 -11.53 -4.41 -7.97
C ASP A 16 -12.79 -4.78 -8.75
N ASN A 17 -13.22 -3.84 -9.60
CA ASN A 17 -14.37 -3.99 -10.50
C ASN A 17 -13.90 -4.18 -11.96
N ASP A 18 -14.83 -4.41 -12.88
CA ASP A 18 -14.55 -4.72 -14.29
C ASP A 18 -13.77 -3.60 -15.03
N ASP A 19 -13.82 -2.35 -14.54
CA ASP A 19 -13.13 -1.18 -15.12
C ASP A 19 -11.60 -1.18 -14.93
N ARG A 20 -11.05 -2.20 -14.25
CA ARG A 20 -9.62 -2.38 -13.95
C ARG A 20 -8.69 -2.13 -15.13
N LYS A 21 -9.08 -2.56 -16.35
CA LYS A 21 -8.21 -2.48 -17.54
C LYS A 21 -7.86 -1.04 -17.90
N ASP A 22 -8.78 -0.11 -17.68
CA ASP A 22 -8.53 1.30 -17.96
C ASP A 22 -7.75 1.96 -16.84
N CYS A 23 -8.06 1.63 -15.57
CA CYS A 23 -7.29 2.10 -14.42
C CYS A 23 -5.82 1.66 -14.46
N LEU A 24 -5.53 0.42 -14.91
CA LEU A 24 -4.15 -0.09 -15.00
C LEU A 24 -3.28 0.65 -16.03
N LYS A 25 -3.87 1.33 -17.01
CA LYS A 25 -3.11 2.17 -17.96
C LYS A 25 -2.54 3.40 -17.27
N THR A 26 -3.21 3.85 -16.22
CA THR A 26 -2.87 5.08 -15.49
C THR A 26 -2.14 4.76 -14.18
N TYR A 27 -2.47 3.66 -13.52
CA TYR A 27 -1.98 3.37 -12.18
C TYR A 27 -1.76 1.88 -11.90
N ASN A 28 -0.52 1.54 -11.50
CA ASN A 28 -0.12 0.14 -11.27
C ASN A 28 -0.83 -0.53 -10.09
N LEU A 29 -1.38 0.25 -9.15
CA LEU A 29 -2.08 -0.25 -7.95
C LEU A 29 -3.60 -0.37 -8.12
N ALA A 30 -4.13 -0.21 -9.34
CA ALA A 30 -5.56 -0.35 -9.64
C ALA A 30 -6.26 -1.57 -9.00
N PRO A 31 -5.63 -2.76 -8.87
CA PRO A 31 -6.32 -3.92 -8.28
C PRO A 31 -6.68 -3.83 -6.80
N ILE A 32 -6.09 -2.89 -6.05
CA ILE A 32 -6.27 -2.79 -4.59
C ILE A 32 -6.46 -1.35 -4.09
N ILE A 33 -6.27 -0.35 -4.95
CA ILE A 33 -6.18 1.05 -4.52
C ILE A 33 -7.41 1.53 -3.74
N PHE A 34 -8.62 1.21 -4.17
CA PHE A 34 -9.84 1.66 -3.47
C PHE A 34 -9.95 1.14 -2.05
N LEU A 35 -9.63 -0.15 -1.85
CA LEU A 35 -9.63 -0.75 -0.51
C LEU A 35 -8.50 -0.16 0.34
N PHE A 36 -7.33 0.06 -0.27
CA PHE A 36 -6.17 0.60 0.43
C PHE A 36 -6.40 2.05 0.88
N ASP A 37 -6.93 2.89 -0.01
CA ASP A 37 -7.25 4.29 0.30
C ASP A 37 -8.36 4.39 1.36
N ASP A 38 -9.40 3.56 1.30
CA ASP A 38 -10.43 3.51 2.37
C ASP A 38 -9.82 3.07 3.71
N PHE A 39 -8.95 2.05 3.70
CA PHE A 39 -8.25 1.60 4.90
C PHE A 39 -7.38 2.70 5.51
N VAL A 40 -6.56 3.37 4.70
CA VAL A 40 -5.68 4.46 5.15
C VAL A 40 -6.48 5.68 5.60
N GLY A 41 -7.57 6.01 4.89
CA GLY A 41 -8.50 7.07 5.27
C GLY A 41 -9.11 6.82 6.65
N ARG A 42 -9.49 5.57 6.95
CA ARG A 42 -9.95 5.19 8.29
C ARG A 42 -8.84 5.24 9.34
N CYS A 43 -7.61 4.86 9.00
CA CYS A 43 -6.49 4.94 9.94
C CYS A 43 -6.25 6.39 10.38
N THR A 44 -6.35 7.33 9.44
CA THR A 44 -6.17 8.77 9.68
C THR A 44 -7.37 9.37 10.41
N ALA A 45 -8.60 8.99 10.06
CA ALA A 45 -9.81 9.56 10.66
C ALA A 45 -10.06 9.14 12.12
N ASN A 46 -9.59 7.94 12.52
CA ASN A 46 -9.90 7.37 13.84
C ASN A 46 -8.79 7.58 14.89
N TYR A 47 -7.66 8.18 14.51
CA TYR A 47 -6.54 8.37 15.42
C TYR A 47 -5.84 9.71 15.20
N GLN A 48 -5.73 10.49 16.27
CA GLN A 48 -4.94 11.72 16.27
C GLN A 48 -3.51 11.39 16.72
N VAL A 49 -2.54 11.66 15.85
CA VAL A 49 -1.11 11.52 16.16
C VAL A 49 -0.68 12.50 17.25
N MET A 50 0.25 12.07 18.08
CA MET A 50 0.85 12.88 19.13
C MET A 50 1.98 13.78 18.56
N GLU A 51 2.80 14.34 19.45
CA GLU A 51 3.87 15.30 19.10
C GLU A 51 4.96 14.75 18.16
N TYR A 52 5.22 13.44 18.23
CA TYR A 52 6.33 12.81 17.49
C TYR A 52 5.84 11.69 16.58
N VAL A 53 6.13 11.82 15.29
CA VAL A 53 5.88 10.80 14.29
C VAL A 53 7.18 10.40 13.60
N THR A 54 7.25 9.14 13.21
CA THR A 54 8.36 8.57 12.44
C THR A 54 7.84 8.19 11.07
N ILE A 55 8.63 8.47 10.03
CA ILE A 55 8.35 8.03 8.67
C ILE A 55 9.49 7.13 8.24
N ASP A 56 9.18 5.88 7.94
CA ASP A 56 10.19 4.92 7.47
C ASP A 56 9.59 3.96 6.44
N GLU A 57 10.48 3.21 5.79
CA GLU A 57 10.15 2.20 4.80
C GLU A 57 10.04 0.80 5.42
N MET A 58 8.90 0.16 5.18
CA MET A 58 8.70 -1.26 5.37
C MET A 58 8.72 -2.01 4.03
N LEU A 59 9.09 -3.28 4.09
CA LEU A 59 9.14 -4.17 2.92
C LEU A 59 8.35 -5.43 3.23
N ASP A 60 7.17 -5.54 2.64
CA ASP A 60 6.33 -6.71 2.80
C ASP A 60 6.77 -7.82 1.84
N ALA A 61 7.05 -9.00 2.37
CA ALA A 61 7.75 -10.06 1.67
C ALA A 61 6.87 -10.63 0.54
N PHE A 62 7.30 -10.42 -0.71
CA PHE A 62 6.56 -10.88 -1.88
C PHE A 62 7.51 -11.29 -3.01
N ARG A 63 7.35 -12.53 -3.49
CA ARG A 63 8.17 -13.10 -4.58
C ARG A 63 7.40 -13.38 -5.87
N GLY A 64 6.10 -13.14 -5.89
CA GLY A 64 5.30 -13.26 -7.12
C GLY A 64 5.68 -12.24 -8.18
N ARG A 65 5.04 -12.34 -9.35
CA ARG A 65 5.18 -11.36 -10.43
C ARG A 65 4.37 -10.11 -10.06
N CYS A 66 5.06 -8.99 -9.88
CA CYS A 66 4.47 -7.69 -9.61
C CYS A 66 5.40 -6.63 -10.20
N MET A 67 4.83 -5.63 -10.90
CA MET A 67 5.59 -4.62 -11.63
C MET A 67 6.44 -3.71 -10.74
N PHE A 68 6.06 -3.55 -9.47
CA PHE A 68 6.68 -2.63 -8.52
C PHE A 68 7.36 -3.33 -7.34
N ARG A 69 7.57 -4.65 -7.45
CA ARG A 69 8.37 -5.41 -6.47
C ARG A 69 9.78 -4.81 -6.37
N GLN A 70 10.21 -4.50 -5.16
CA GLN A 70 11.52 -3.94 -4.86
C GLN A 70 12.48 -5.00 -4.34
N TYR A 71 13.77 -4.78 -4.62
CA TYR A 71 14.87 -5.49 -3.97
C TYR A 71 15.58 -4.55 -3.01
N ILE A 72 15.68 -4.91 -1.73
CA ILE A 72 16.41 -4.15 -0.71
C ILE A 72 17.38 -5.10 -0.02
N SER A 73 18.68 -4.96 -0.33
CA SER A 73 19.73 -5.89 0.11
C SER A 73 19.82 -6.04 1.63
N ASN A 74 19.51 -4.96 2.36
CA ASN A 74 19.73 -4.86 3.80
C ASN A 74 18.51 -5.29 4.62
N LYS A 75 17.37 -5.61 3.99
CA LYS A 75 16.18 -6.12 4.69
C LYS A 75 16.22 -7.66 4.73
N PRO A 76 15.70 -8.31 5.80
CA PRO A 76 15.71 -9.78 5.92
C PRO A 76 15.02 -10.47 4.75
N ALA A 77 13.84 -9.99 4.37
CA ALA A 77 13.19 -10.35 3.12
C ALA A 77 13.74 -9.44 2.01
N LYS A 78 14.66 -9.94 1.18
CA LYS A 78 15.29 -9.11 0.15
C LYS A 78 14.34 -8.62 -0.96
N TYR A 79 13.23 -9.32 -1.20
CA TYR A 79 12.26 -9.01 -2.25
C TYR A 79 10.87 -8.79 -1.66
N GLY A 80 10.21 -7.72 -2.05
CA GLY A 80 8.89 -7.40 -1.51
C GLY A 80 8.22 -6.18 -2.13
N ILE A 81 7.07 -5.82 -1.56
CA ILE A 81 6.37 -4.58 -1.84
C ILE A 81 6.85 -3.54 -0.85
N LYS A 82 7.46 -2.46 -1.33
CA LYS A 82 7.93 -1.36 -0.49
C LYS A 82 6.75 -0.48 -0.12
N ILE A 83 6.59 -0.19 1.16
CA ILE A 83 5.51 0.65 1.69
C ILE A 83 6.15 1.65 2.65
N TYR A 84 5.81 2.92 2.52
CA TYR A 84 6.20 3.94 3.48
C TYR A 84 5.10 4.07 4.53
N ALA A 85 5.48 4.09 5.79
CA ALA A 85 4.56 4.18 6.91
C ALA A 85 4.87 5.41 7.76
N MET A 86 3.85 6.18 8.10
CA MET A 86 3.90 7.18 9.16
C MET A 86 3.37 6.54 10.44
N VAL A 87 4.19 6.54 11.48
CA VAL A 87 3.90 5.85 12.73
C VAL A 87 4.16 6.78 13.92
N ASP A 88 3.19 6.85 14.83
CA ASP A 88 3.31 7.58 16.09
C ASP A 88 4.41 6.96 16.95
N ALA A 89 5.37 7.77 17.40
CA ALA A 89 6.53 7.32 18.15
C ALA A 89 6.17 6.80 19.56
N ARG A 90 5.03 7.24 20.13
CA ARG A 90 4.63 6.89 21.50
C ARG A 90 3.78 5.61 21.56
N THR A 91 2.85 5.45 20.62
CA THR A 91 1.88 4.33 20.63
C THR A 91 2.18 3.27 19.59
N PHE A 92 3.11 3.55 18.66
CA PHE A 92 3.39 2.73 17.49
C PHE A 92 2.17 2.56 16.55
N TYR A 93 1.19 3.45 16.65
CA TYR A 93 0.04 3.46 15.77
C TYR A 93 0.44 3.96 14.38
N THR A 94 0.04 3.22 13.34
CA THR A 94 0.29 3.60 11.94
C THR A 94 -0.82 4.52 11.46
N SER A 95 -0.54 5.81 11.34
CA SER A 95 -1.53 6.82 10.94
C SER A 95 -1.76 6.85 9.44
N ASN A 96 -0.68 6.74 8.64
CA ASN A 96 -0.73 6.87 7.19
C ASN A 96 0.22 5.85 6.52
N LEU A 97 -0.14 5.38 5.32
CA LEU A 97 0.60 4.41 4.54
C LEU A 97 0.56 4.78 3.05
N GLU A 98 1.68 4.62 2.36
CA GLU A 98 1.75 4.77 0.90
C GLU A 98 2.58 3.65 0.27
N ILE A 99 1.99 2.94 -0.69
CA ILE A 99 2.67 1.87 -1.42
C ILE A 99 3.54 2.46 -2.52
N TYR A 100 4.81 2.03 -2.59
CA TYR A 100 5.68 2.36 -3.72
C TYR A 100 5.28 1.54 -4.95
N ALA A 101 4.56 2.17 -5.87
CA ALA A 101 4.05 1.55 -7.10
C ALA A 101 5.03 1.59 -8.30
N GLY A 102 6.29 1.98 -8.07
CA GLY A 102 7.27 2.22 -9.14
C GLY A 102 6.97 3.49 -9.93
N LYS A 103 7.61 3.64 -11.10
CA LYS A 103 7.35 4.76 -12.01
C LYS A 103 5.93 4.64 -12.58
N GLN A 104 5.09 5.65 -12.33
CA GLN A 104 3.76 5.75 -12.93
C GLN A 104 3.82 6.42 -14.30
N ALA A 105 2.77 6.25 -15.09
CA ALA A 105 2.54 7.06 -16.28
C ALA A 105 2.27 8.52 -15.89
N ASP A 106 2.51 9.46 -16.81
CA ASP A 106 2.21 10.87 -16.57
C ASP A 106 0.71 11.04 -16.28
N GLY A 107 0.39 11.65 -15.15
CA GLY A 107 -0.97 11.75 -14.64
C GLY A 107 -1.02 12.08 -13.14
N PRO A 108 -2.20 12.12 -12.53
CA PRO A 108 -2.40 12.55 -11.14
C PRO A 108 -1.78 11.59 -10.11
N PHE A 109 -1.30 10.43 -10.54
CA PHE A 109 -0.63 9.43 -9.71
C PHE A 109 0.90 9.43 -9.87
N ASN A 110 1.45 10.31 -10.72
CA ASN A 110 2.87 10.60 -10.79
C ASN A 110 3.25 11.60 -9.68
N VAL A 111 2.97 11.25 -8.43
CA VAL A 111 3.21 12.11 -7.27
C VAL A 111 4.45 11.62 -6.52
N ILE A 112 5.22 12.56 -5.99
CA ILE A 112 6.31 12.27 -5.08
C ILE A 112 5.69 11.73 -3.78
N ILE A 113 5.95 10.45 -3.48
CA ILE A 113 5.38 9.70 -2.34
C ILE A 113 5.49 10.44 -1.00
N LYS A 114 6.59 11.19 -0.78
CA LYS A 114 6.78 11.97 0.45
C LYS A 114 5.73 13.07 0.62
N GLN A 115 5.19 13.62 -0.47
CA GLN A 115 4.24 14.71 -0.40
C GLN A 115 2.85 14.22 0.06
N ARG A 116 2.41 13.04 -0.40
CA ARG A 116 1.13 12.43 0.00
C ARG A 116 1.10 11.97 1.47
N LEU A 117 2.25 11.57 2.02
CA LEU A 117 2.34 11.17 3.43
C LEU A 117 2.25 12.38 4.38
N LEU A 118 2.74 13.54 3.95
CA LEU A 118 2.81 14.76 4.75
C LEU A 118 1.68 15.76 4.46
N SER A 119 1.01 15.65 3.31
CA SER A 119 -0.18 16.44 2.99
C SER A 119 -1.37 15.92 3.78
N SER A 120 -1.42 16.30 5.05
CA SER A 120 -2.63 16.28 5.86
C SER A 120 -3.27 17.66 5.76
N ASP A 121 -3.73 18.04 4.57
CA ASP A 121 -4.58 19.21 4.27
C ASP A 121 -5.24 19.04 2.89
#